data_AF-A0AAW1NKB7-F1
#
_entry.id   AF-A0AAW1NKB7-F1
#
_cell.length_a   1.000
_cell.length_b   1.000
_cell.length_c   1.000
_cell.angle_alpha   90.00
_cell.angle_beta   90.00
_cell.angle_gamma   90.00
#
_symmetry.space_group_name_H-M   'P 1'
#
loop_
_entity.id
_entity.type
_entity.pdbx_description
1 polymer ?
#
loop_
_entity_poly.entity_id
_entity_poly.type
_entity_poly.pdbx_seq_one_letter_code
_entity_poly.pdbx_strand_id
1 'polypeptide(L)'
;MGYGGQKKVNYAKDLEGIGEKGRETSEVASTKEHGLQDSGLGGGAVAHFEPQVAILCDAGIHGQEAYHPQYMTEQGRWQTDLTSKATCLKDKMDILDYCKKMYPKRDITNIVESSHYLKIGSWCRVGSTTGSQARGKCKTARWVKPYRCLEGPFQSDALLVPENCLFDHIHNQSNCWSFERWNATAAVACTDRSLQLRSFAMLLPCGMLAPIEVFS
;
A
#
# COMPACT_ATOMS: atom_id res chain seq x y z
N MET A 1 -1.35 23.18 21.50
CA MET A 1 -1.78 21.98 20.75
C MET A 1 -0.62 21.63 19.85
N GLY A 2 0.10 20.57 20.18
CA GLY A 2 1.38 20.26 19.55
C GLY A 2 1.21 19.65 18.17
N TYR A 3 1.95 20.16 17.18
CA TYR A 3 1.98 19.64 15.83
C TYR A 3 2.91 18.41 15.78
N GLY A 4 2.31 17.20 15.76
CA GLY A 4 3.06 15.98 15.48
C GLY A 4 3.55 15.92 14.02
N GLY A 5 4.76 15.41 13.80
CA GLY A 5 5.32 15.20 12.45
C GLY A 5 4.91 13.84 11.87
N GLN A 6 4.82 13.74 10.54
CA GLN A 6 4.67 12.46 9.85
C GLN A 6 6.04 11.87 9.52
N LYS A 7 6.25 10.58 9.83
CA LYS A 7 7.47 9.86 9.47
C LYS A 7 7.16 8.56 8.72
N LYS A 8 8.11 8.15 7.87
CA LYS A 8 8.06 6.95 7.01
C LYS A 8 9.41 6.25 6.98
N VAL A 9 9.41 4.95 6.71
CA VAL A 9 10.61 4.12 6.46
C VAL A 9 10.76 3.87 4.97
N ASN A 10 11.97 4.05 4.44
CA ASN A 10 12.31 3.89 3.01
C ASN A 10 13.28 2.72 2.83
N TYR A 11 12.79 1.56 2.38
CA TYR A 11 13.61 0.34 2.27
C TYR A 11 14.62 0.32 1.12
N ALA A 12 14.58 1.32 0.22
CA ALA A 12 15.57 1.46 -0.85
C ALA A 12 16.97 1.76 -0.33
N LYS A 13 17.07 2.61 0.70
CA LYS A 13 18.34 3.14 1.18
C LYS A 13 19.06 2.10 2.06
N ASP A 14 18.31 1.21 2.72
CA ASP A 14 18.85 0.22 3.65
C ASP A 14 19.59 -0.96 2.95
N LEU A 15 19.40 -1.17 1.64
CA LEU A 15 20.05 -2.24 0.88
C LEU A 15 21.49 -1.90 0.44
N GLU A 16 21.89 -0.63 0.44
CA GLU A 16 23.26 -0.22 0.07
C GLU A 16 24.23 -0.16 1.27
N GLY A 17 23.74 -0.40 2.49
CA GLY A 17 24.51 -0.22 3.74
C GLY A 17 24.75 -1.48 4.58
N ILE A 18 24.72 -2.69 3.99
CA ILE A 18 24.95 -3.95 4.72
C ILE A 18 26.44 -4.14 5.03
N GLY A 19 26.95 -3.40 6.00
CA GLY A 19 28.34 -3.51 6.38
C GLY A 19 28.89 -2.57 7.43
N GLU A 20 28.10 -1.94 8.29
CA GLU A 20 28.62 -1.35 9.54
C GLU A 20 27.49 -0.91 10.47
N LYS A 21 27.73 -0.94 11.79
CA LYS A 21 26.79 -0.44 12.80
C LYS A 21 26.53 1.07 12.58
N GLY A 22 25.52 1.41 11.79
CA GLY A 22 25.13 2.78 11.48
C GLY A 22 23.73 3.09 11.99
N ARG A 23 23.64 3.98 12.98
CA ARG A 23 22.40 4.69 13.36
C ARG A 23 22.11 5.71 12.26
N GLU A 24 21.02 5.56 11.51
CA GLU A 24 20.62 6.56 10.49
C GLU A 24 19.23 7.15 10.78
N THR A 25 19.12 8.45 10.54
CA THR A 25 18.04 9.34 10.98
C THR A 25 16.87 9.37 9.99
N SER A 26 15.64 9.27 10.51
CA SER A 26 14.39 9.48 9.78
C SER A 26 14.33 10.85 9.08
N GLU A 27 13.96 10.89 7.79
CA GLU A 27 13.65 12.14 7.07
C GLU A 27 12.34 12.75 7.60
N VAL A 28 12.38 14.05 7.95
CA VAL A 28 11.20 14.85 8.29
C VAL A 28 10.69 15.51 7.01
N ALA A 29 9.52 15.09 6.51
CA ALA A 29 8.87 15.81 5.43
C ALA A 29 8.21 17.09 5.98
N SER A 30 8.82 18.24 5.72
CA SER A 30 8.20 19.56 5.95
C SER A 30 7.67 20.08 4.61
N THR A 31 6.35 20.08 4.44
CA THR A 31 5.70 20.74 3.30
C THR A 31 5.72 22.26 3.52
N LYS A 32 6.57 22.97 2.80
CA LYS A 32 6.40 24.42 2.54
C LYS A 32 5.64 24.58 1.22
N GLU A 33 4.45 25.17 1.29
CA GLU A 33 3.81 25.74 0.10
C GLU A 33 4.66 26.91 -0.41
N HIS A 34 5.00 26.91 -1.70
CA HIS A 34 5.37 28.11 -2.44
C HIS A 34 4.60 28.12 -3.76
N GLY A 35 3.85 29.21 -3.95
CA GLY A 35 3.00 29.43 -5.10
C GLY A 35 3.77 29.72 -6.39
N LEU A 36 3.19 29.18 -7.47
CA LEU A 36 3.02 29.72 -8.82
C LEU A 36 4.21 30.39 -9.54
N GLN A 37 4.58 29.82 -10.70
CA GLN A 37 4.56 30.53 -11.97
C GLN A 37 4.55 29.58 -13.18
N ASP A 38 3.65 29.89 -14.10
CA ASP A 38 3.40 29.28 -15.41
C ASP A 38 4.39 29.79 -16.46
N SER A 39 4.90 28.92 -17.34
CA SER A 39 5.06 29.21 -18.78
C SER A 39 5.60 28.01 -19.58
N GLY A 40 4.83 27.60 -20.60
CA GLY A 40 5.37 27.40 -21.96
C GLY A 40 5.82 26.01 -22.45
N LEU A 41 4.91 25.40 -23.24
CA LEU A 41 5.15 24.68 -24.51
C LEU A 41 5.94 23.34 -24.55
N GLY A 42 5.25 22.29 -25.03
CA GLY A 42 5.82 21.37 -26.03
C GLY A 42 6.23 19.98 -25.56
N GLY A 43 5.25 19.07 -25.50
CA GLY A 43 5.48 17.63 -25.42
C GLY A 43 4.21 16.94 -24.97
N GLY A 44 3.58 16.16 -25.83
CA GLY A 44 2.41 15.37 -25.46
C GLY A 44 2.78 14.47 -24.29
N ALA A 45 2.44 14.90 -23.07
CA ALA A 45 2.60 14.08 -21.89
C ALA A 45 1.74 12.86 -22.12
N VAL A 46 2.40 11.71 -22.33
CA VAL A 46 1.78 10.43 -22.07
C VAL A 46 1.34 10.55 -20.63
N ALA A 47 0.03 10.75 -20.41
CA ALA A 47 -0.53 10.80 -19.07
C ALA A 47 0.00 9.55 -18.37
N HIS A 48 0.82 9.74 -17.34
CA HIS A 48 1.47 8.64 -16.65
C HIS A 48 0.36 7.70 -16.18
N PHE A 49 0.26 6.55 -16.86
CA PHE A 49 -0.73 5.54 -16.52
C PHE A 49 -0.38 5.03 -15.12
N GLU A 50 -1.33 5.18 -14.21
CA GLU A 50 -1.18 4.70 -12.85
C GLU A 50 -1.87 3.33 -12.70
N PRO A 51 -1.10 2.25 -12.43
CA PRO A 51 -1.68 0.92 -12.24
C PRO A 51 -2.53 0.87 -10.97
N GLN A 52 -3.74 0.33 -11.09
CA GLN A 52 -4.71 0.27 -10.01
C GLN A 52 -5.54 -1.01 -10.07
N VAL A 53 -5.84 -1.58 -8.92
CA VAL A 53 -6.76 -2.72 -8.79
C VAL A 53 -7.96 -2.34 -7.94
N ALA A 54 -9.09 -2.99 -8.20
CA ALA A 54 -10.32 -2.77 -7.46
C ALA A 54 -10.95 -4.11 -7.08
N ILE A 55 -11.40 -4.19 -5.83
CA ILE A 55 -12.01 -5.39 -5.25
C ILE A 55 -13.39 -5.00 -4.72
N LEU A 56 -14.39 -5.81 -5.03
CA LEU A 56 -15.76 -5.61 -4.56
C LEU A 56 -16.15 -6.74 -3.61
N CYS A 57 -15.92 -6.50 -2.32
CA CYS A 57 -16.31 -7.36 -1.22
C CYS A 57 -17.71 -7.00 -0.69
N ASP A 58 -18.73 -7.02 -1.55
CA ASP A 58 -20.09 -6.69 -1.12
C ASP A 58 -20.77 -7.91 -0.47
N ALA A 59 -21.09 -7.82 0.83
CA ALA A 59 -21.96 -8.77 1.50
C ALA A 59 -23.40 -8.29 1.29
N GLY A 60 -24.01 -8.68 0.18
CA GLY A 60 -25.39 -8.30 -0.13
C GLY A 60 -26.39 -8.76 0.95
N ILE A 61 -27.47 -7.99 1.13
CA ILE A 61 -28.58 -8.27 2.06
C ILE A 61 -29.28 -9.62 1.75
N HIS A 62 -29.13 -10.14 0.52
CA HIS A 62 -29.71 -11.40 0.05
C HIS A 62 -28.70 -12.56 -0.07
N GLY A 63 -27.47 -12.41 0.46
CA GLY A 63 -26.41 -13.41 0.40
C GLY A 63 -25.14 -12.90 -0.29
N GLN A 64 -24.09 -13.74 -0.27
CA GLN A 64 -22.76 -13.46 -0.83
C GLN A 64 -22.81 -13.30 -2.36
N GLU A 65 -22.99 -12.08 -2.87
CA GLU A 65 -22.73 -11.77 -4.27
C GLU A 65 -21.23 -11.57 -4.47
N ALA A 66 -20.56 -12.64 -4.89
CA ALA A 66 -19.14 -12.62 -5.19
C ALA A 66 -18.90 -12.03 -6.60
N TYR A 67 -17.98 -11.07 -6.70
CA TYR A 67 -17.56 -10.45 -7.95
C TYR A 67 -16.08 -10.74 -8.23
N HIS A 68 -15.72 -10.82 -9.50
CA HIS A 68 -14.31 -10.91 -9.89
C HIS A 68 -13.63 -9.54 -9.68
N PRO A 69 -12.35 -9.51 -9.25
CA PRO A 69 -11.60 -8.28 -9.12
C PRO A 69 -11.37 -7.63 -10.49
N GLN A 70 -11.18 -6.32 -10.49
CA GLN A 70 -10.86 -5.55 -11.69
C GLN A 70 -9.48 -4.89 -11.58
N TYR A 71 -8.86 -4.60 -12.71
CA TYR A 71 -7.61 -3.87 -12.83
C TYR A 71 -7.74 -2.81 -13.93
N MET A 72 -7.00 -1.71 -13.79
CA MET A 72 -6.94 -0.67 -14.81
C MET A 72 -6.00 -1.11 -15.94
N THR A 73 -6.45 -1.04 -17.19
CA THR A 73 -5.60 -1.27 -18.36
C THR A 73 -4.83 0.00 -18.72
N GLU A 74 -3.73 -0.13 -19.46
CA GLU A 74 -2.90 1.02 -19.90
C GLU A 74 -3.69 2.08 -20.68
N GLN A 75 -4.83 1.70 -21.26
CA GLN A 75 -5.76 2.61 -21.94
C GLN A 75 -6.72 3.34 -20.99
N GLY A 76 -6.53 3.23 -19.67
CA GLY A 76 -7.36 3.87 -18.65
C GLY A 76 -8.75 3.25 -18.50
N ARG A 77 -8.91 1.96 -18.82
CA ARG A 77 -10.19 1.25 -18.72
C ARG A 77 -10.14 0.18 -17.64
N TRP A 78 -11.23 0.02 -16.90
CA TRP A 78 -11.36 -1.09 -15.94
C TRP A 78 -11.69 -2.41 -16.64
N GLN A 79 -10.92 -3.45 -16.35
CA GLN A 79 -11.08 -4.79 -16.90
C GLN A 79 -11.18 -5.83 -15.78
N THR A 80 -12.13 -6.75 -15.91
CA THR A 80 -12.32 -7.84 -14.96
C THR A 80 -11.33 -8.99 -15.18
N ASP A 81 -10.66 -9.43 -14.12
CA ASP A 81 -9.90 -10.68 -14.12
C ASP A 81 -10.83 -11.89 -13.91
N LEU A 82 -11.32 -12.43 -15.03
CA LEU A 82 -12.13 -13.66 -15.04
C LEU A 82 -11.31 -14.93 -14.81
N THR A 83 -9.97 -14.85 -14.79
CA THR A 83 -9.09 -15.97 -14.46
C THR A 83 -8.89 -16.11 -12.95
N SER A 84 -9.15 -15.04 -12.19
CA SER A 84 -9.02 -15.07 -10.74
C SER A 84 -10.07 -15.97 -10.11
N LYS A 85 -9.61 -16.90 -9.28
CA LYS A 85 -10.47 -17.65 -8.35
C LYS A 85 -10.80 -16.85 -7.09
N ALA A 86 -10.07 -15.75 -6.86
CA ALA A 86 -10.32 -14.88 -5.73
C ALA A 86 -11.50 -13.94 -6.02
N THR A 87 -12.33 -13.73 -5.00
CA THR A 87 -13.60 -13.00 -5.12
C THR A 87 -13.66 -11.79 -4.20
N CYS A 88 -12.97 -11.87 -3.06
CA CYS A 88 -12.84 -10.79 -2.10
C CYS A 88 -11.46 -10.89 -1.44
N LEU A 89 -10.49 -10.21 -2.06
CA LEU A 89 -9.16 -10.02 -1.48
C LEU A 89 -9.27 -8.93 -0.42
N LYS A 90 -8.96 -9.27 0.83
CA LYS A 90 -8.97 -8.33 1.96
C LYS A 90 -7.58 -8.09 2.51
N ASP A 91 -6.70 -9.09 2.42
CA ASP A 91 -5.35 -8.99 2.93
C ASP A 91 -4.50 -8.09 2.01
N LYS A 92 -3.72 -7.17 2.59
CA LYS A 92 -2.87 -6.24 1.83
C LYS A 92 -1.84 -7.00 0.97
N MET A 93 -1.34 -8.14 1.43
CA MET A 93 -0.38 -8.95 0.68
C MET A 93 -1.04 -9.65 -0.50
N ASP A 94 -2.24 -10.22 -0.31
CA ASP A 94 -2.97 -10.81 -1.43
C ASP A 94 -3.29 -9.77 -2.51
N ILE A 95 -3.59 -8.54 -2.10
CA ILE A 95 -3.83 -7.42 -3.02
C ILE A 95 -2.53 -6.99 -3.73
N LEU A 96 -1.40 -6.95 -3.03
CA LEU A 96 -0.09 -6.66 -3.62
C LEU A 96 0.32 -7.74 -4.64
N ASP A 97 0.14 -9.02 -4.29
CA ASP A 97 0.41 -10.13 -5.19
C ASP A 97 -0.53 -10.11 -6.40
N TYR A 98 -1.79 -9.71 -6.21
CA TYR A 98 -2.72 -9.46 -7.31
C TYR A 98 -2.25 -8.30 -8.21
N CYS A 99 -1.77 -7.18 -7.65
CA CYS A 99 -1.16 -6.11 -8.43
C CYS A 99 0.03 -6.64 -9.27
N LYS A 100 0.96 -7.41 -8.67
CA LYS A 100 2.10 -8.00 -9.38
C LYS A 100 1.66 -8.94 -10.51
N LYS A 101 0.61 -9.75 -10.27
CA LYS A 101 0.02 -10.63 -11.28
C LYS A 101 -0.56 -9.84 -12.46
N MET A 102 -1.29 -8.76 -12.20
CA MET A 102 -1.95 -7.97 -13.25
C MET A 102 -1.00 -7.01 -13.98
N TYR A 103 0.11 -6.64 -13.34
CA TYR A 103 1.12 -5.73 -13.88
C TYR A 103 2.53 -6.35 -13.87
N PRO A 104 2.76 -7.50 -14.56
CA PRO A 104 4.02 -8.24 -14.47
C PRO A 104 5.22 -7.53 -15.10
N LYS A 105 4.98 -6.49 -15.91
CA LYS A 105 6.02 -5.66 -16.52
C LYS A 105 6.41 -4.44 -15.68
N ARG A 106 5.79 -4.27 -14.51
CA ARG A 106 6.01 -3.14 -13.61
C ARG A 106 6.62 -3.67 -12.31
N ASP A 107 7.56 -2.91 -11.77
CA ASP A 107 8.22 -3.25 -10.51
C ASP A 107 7.34 -2.82 -9.32
N ILE A 108 6.21 -3.51 -9.16
CA ILE A 108 5.25 -3.20 -8.10
C ILE A 108 5.76 -3.76 -6.77
N THR A 109 5.98 -2.86 -5.82
CA THR A 109 6.50 -3.22 -4.49
C THR A 109 5.52 -2.91 -3.36
N ASN A 110 4.56 -2.01 -3.59
CA ASN A 110 3.66 -1.54 -2.55
C ASN A 110 2.25 -1.26 -3.10
N ILE A 111 1.29 -1.14 -2.19
CA ILE A 111 -0.08 -0.75 -2.51
C ILE A 111 -0.58 0.31 -1.54
N VAL A 112 -1.41 1.23 -2.04
CA VAL A 112 -2.10 2.22 -1.22
C VAL A 112 -3.58 2.23 -1.57
N GLU A 113 -4.45 2.08 -0.57
CA GLU A 113 -5.89 2.27 -0.75
C GLU A 113 -6.19 3.74 -1.05
N SER A 114 -7.05 4.00 -2.02
CA SER A 114 -7.47 5.35 -2.36
C SER A 114 -8.26 6.00 -1.22
N SER A 115 -7.99 7.28 -0.96
CA SER A 115 -8.76 8.08 0.01
C SER A 115 -10.20 8.30 -0.44
N HIS A 116 -10.44 8.34 -1.76
CA HIS A 116 -11.74 8.64 -2.37
C HIS A 116 -12.37 7.40 -3.00
N TYR A 117 -13.71 7.34 -2.94
CA TYR A 117 -14.48 6.35 -3.66
C TYR A 117 -14.54 6.71 -5.15
N LEU A 118 -14.36 5.70 -5.99
CA LEU A 118 -14.59 5.78 -7.43
C LEU A 118 -15.77 4.89 -7.82
N LYS A 119 -16.60 5.39 -8.73
CA LYS A 119 -17.69 4.60 -9.32
C LYS A 119 -17.13 3.73 -10.43
N ILE A 120 -16.91 2.45 -10.13
CA ILE A 120 -16.43 1.46 -11.10
C ILE A 120 -17.62 0.68 -11.63
N GLY A 121 -17.74 0.61 -12.96
CA GLY A 121 -18.79 -0.10 -13.67
C GLY A 121 -18.41 -1.54 -14.03
N SER A 122 -19.34 -2.20 -14.69
CA SER A 122 -19.11 -3.48 -15.38
C SER A 122 -18.54 -4.62 -14.52
N TRP A 123 -18.89 -4.66 -13.24
CA TRP A 123 -18.51 -5.77 -12.35
C TRP A 123 -19.16 -7.08 -12.82
N CYS A 124 -18.33 -8.09 -13.06
CA CYS A 124 -18.79 -9.44 -13.39
C CYS A 124 -18.90 -10.30 -12.15
N ARG A 125 -20.02 -11.00 -12.00
CA ARG A 125 -20.22 -11.99 -10.93
C ARG A 125 -19.34 -13.21 -11.14
N VAL A 126 -19.02 -13.91 -10.07
CA VAL A 126 -18.38 -15.23 -10.14
C VAL A 126 -19.21 -16.18 -11.01
N GLY A 127 -18.53 -16.95 -11.86
CA GLY A 127 -19.16 -17.80 -12.86
C GLY A 127 -19.43 -17.13 -14.21
N SER A 128 -19.09 -15.84 -14.35
CA SER A 128 -19.13 -15.16 -15.65
C SER A 128 -18.10 -15.75 -16.60
N THR A 129 -18.49 -15.96 -17.86
CA THR A 129 -17.61 -16.51 -18.90
C THR A 129 -16.70 -15.44 -19.52
N THR A 130 -15.60 -15.86 -20.14
CA THR A 130 -14.71 -14.97 -20.90
C THR A 130 -15.50 -14.11 -21.89
N GLY A 131 -15.19 -12.81 -21.92
CA GLY A 131 -15.89 -11.84 -22.77
C GLY A 131 -17.29 -11.42 -22.26
N SER A 132 -17.73 -11.85 -21.07
CA SER A 132 -18.99 -11.38 -20.47
C SER A 132 -19.02 -9.85 -20.32
N GLN A 133 -17.87 -9.25 -19.98
CA GLN A 133 -17.74 -7.79 -19.90
C GLN A 133 -17.91 -7.14 -21.27
N ALA A 134 -17.20 -7.65 -22.30
CA ALA A 134 -17.28 -7.12 -23.67
C ALA A 134 -18.67 -7.27 -24.30
N ARG A 135 -19.40 -8.34 -23.95
CA ARG A 135 -20.79 -8.59 -24.36
C ARG A 135 -21.84 -7.81 -23.54
N GLY A 136 -21.42 -6.94 -22.63
CA GLY A 136 -22.32 -6.12 -21.80
C GLY A 136 -23.16 -6.92 -20.79
N LYS A 137 -22.71 -8.14 -20.42
CA LYS A 137 -23.39 -8.98 -19.41
C LYS A 137 -23.06 -8.56 -17.98
N CYS A 138 -21.95 -7.85 -17.80
CA CYS A 138 -21.54 -7.27 -16.52
C CYS A 138 -22.04 -5.83 -16.45
N LYS A 139 -23.14 -5.59 -15.73
CA LYS A 139 -23.83 -4.29 -15.67
C LYS A 139 -23.74 -3.59 -14.31
N THR A 140 -23.34 -4.33 -13.28
CA THR A 140 -23.24 -3.81 -11.93
C THR A 140 -22.20 -2.69 -11.87
N ALA A 141 -22.55 -1.57 -11.26
CA ALA A 141 -21.64 -0.46 -10.96
C ALA A 141 -21.68 -0.18 -9.45
N ARG A 142 -20.52 0.01 -8.83
CA ARG A 142 -20.40 0.25 -7.39
C ARG A 142 -19.36 1.31 -7.09
N TRP A 143 -19.60 2.05 -6.01
CA TRP A 143 -18.62 2.93 -5.41
C TRP A 143 -17.68 2.08 -4.56
N VAL A 144 -16.40 2.08 -4.91
CA VAL A 144 -15.35 1.36 -4.18
C VAL A 144 -14.12 2.24 -4.05
N LYS A 145 -13.25 1.92 -3.09
CA LYS A 145 -11.91 2.50 -3.02
C LYS A 145 -10.93 1.56 -3.73
N PRO A 146 -10.37 1.92 -4.88
CA PRO A 146 -9.35 1.10 -5.52
C PRO A 146 -8.00 1.21 -4.78
N TYR A 147 -7.15 0.22 -4.99
CA TYR A 147 -5.77 0.22 -4.54
C TYR A 147 -4.87 0.66 -5.69
N ARG A 148 -4.03 1.67 -5.44
CA ARG A 148 -2.94 2.05 -6.33
C ARG A 148 -1.80 1.06 -6.15
N CYS A 149 -1.30 0.50 -7.24
CA CYS A 149 -0.12 -0.34 -7.25
C CYS A 149 1.10 0.58 -7.44
N LEU A 150 1.99 0.65 -6.45
CA LEU A 150 3.10 1.60 -6.47
C LEU A 150 4.38 0.94 -6.98
N GLU A 151 5.09 1.66 -7.85
CA GLU A 151 6.40 1.29 -8.39
C GLU A 151 7.54 1.88 -7.55
N GLY A 152 8.69 1.22 -7.58
CA GLY A 152 9.91 1.69 -6.92
C GLY A 152 10.04 1.13 -5.50
N PRO A 153 11.01 1.60 -4.70
CA PRO A 153 11.29 0.99 -3.41
C PRO A 153 10.15 1.14 -2.42
N PHE A 154 9.90 0.10 -1.61
CA PHE A 154 8.83 0.11 -0.62
C PHE A 154 9.01 1.27 0.38
N GLN A 155 7.91 1.99 0.61
CA GLN A 155 7.80 2.99 1.66
C GLN A 155 6.67 2.62 2.61
N SER A 156 6.88 2.76 3.91
CA SER A 156 5.84 2.50 4.90
C SER A 156 4.71 3.52 4.90
N ASP A 157 3.59 3.15 5.54
CA ASP A 157 2.52 4.09 5.85
C ASP A 157 3.06 5.24 6.71
N ALA A 158 2.59 6.47 6.46
CA ALA A 158 3.04 7.62 7.24
C ALA A 158 2.41 7.57 8.62
N LEU A 159 3.24 7.51 9.66
CA LEU A 159 2.76 7.49 11.03
C LEU A 159 2.96 8.85 11.71
N LEU A 160 1.94 9.23 12.48
CA LEU A 160 1.91 10.46 13.24
C LEU A 160 2.72 10.28 14.52
N VAL A 161 3.78 11.05 14.66
CA VAL A 161 4.64 11.08 15.85
C VAL A 161 4.24 12.30 16.69
N PRO A 162 3.70 12.13 17.90
CA PRO A 162 3.42 13.25 18.79
C PRO A 162 4.66 14.08 19.10
N GLU A 163 4.47 15.35 19.46
CA GLU A 163 5.55 16.16 20.02
C GLU A 163 6.13 15.48 21.27
N ASN A 164 7.45 15.48 21.38
CA ASN A 164 8.25 14.80 22.41
C ASN A 164 8.35 13.27 22.29
N CYS A 165 7.83 12.66 21.23
CA CYS A 165 8.10 11.28 20.89
C CYS A 165 9.21 11.15 19.83
N LEU A 166 10.02 10.10 19.95
CA LEU A 166 10.95 9.64 18.94
C LEU A 166 10.31 8.55 18.08
N PHE A 167 10.66 8.57 16.81
CA PHE A 167 10.36 7.49 15.88
C PHE A 167 11.64 6.77 15.55
N ASP A 168 11.57 5.46 15.59
CA ASP A 168 12.67 4.58 15.26
C ASP A 168 12.14 3.33 14.53
N HIS A 169 13.03 2.57 13.92
CA HIS A 169 12.67 1.30 13.30
C HIS A 169 13.75 0.26 13.55
N ILE A 170 13.34 -1.00 13.64
CA ILE A 170 14.25 -2.13 13.84
C ILE A 170 14.07 -3.06 12.65
N HIS A 171 15.14 -3.23 11.87
CA HIS A 171 15.19 -4.11 10.71
C HIS A 171 16.27 -5.18 10.87
N ASN A 172 15.91 -6.44 10.62
CA ASN A 172 16.86 -7.52 10.41
C ASN A 172 16.23 -8.54 9.45
N GLN A 173 16.80 -8.66 8.25
CA GLN A 173 16.27 -9.46 7.14
C GLN A 173 16.23 -10.97 7.43
N SER A 174 17.03 -11.45 8.39
CA SER A 174 17.04 -12.87 8.81
C SER A 174 16.07 -13.18 9.96
N ASN A 175 15.49 -12.15 10.59
CA ASN A 175 14.56 -12.31 11.70
C ASN A 175 13.12 -12.27 11.21
N CYS A 176 12.46 -13.43 11.25
CA CYS A 176 11.03 -13.54 11.02
C CYS A 176 10.31 -13.94 12.31
N TRP A 177 9.77 -12.96 13.02
CA TRP A 177 9.26 -13.12 14.38
C TRP A 177 7.79 -12.73 14.51
N SER A 178 7.12 -13.27 15.54
CA SER A 178 5.72 -12.95 15.84
C SER A 178 5.56 -11.50 16.31
N PHE A 179 4.31 -11.02 16.26
CA PHE A 179 3.93 -9.69 16.74
C PHE A 179 4.36 -9.44 18.19
N GLU A 180 4.19 -10.41 19.08
CA GLU A 180 4.55 -10.28 20.50
C GLU A 180 6.05 -10.14 20.69
N ARG A 181 6.84 -10.91 19.93
CA ARG A 181 8.31 -10.84 19.99
C ARG A 181 8.81 -9.50 19.46
N TRP A 182 8.16 -8.97 18.41
CA TRP A 182 8.46 -7.64 17.92
C TRP A 182 8.06 -6.53 18.90
N ASN A 183 6.91 -6.66 19.57
CA ASN A 183 6.49 -5.75 20.63
C ASN A 183 7.54 -5.68 21.76
N ALA A 184 7.98 -6.86 22.24
CA ALA A 184 8.99 -6.93 23.29
C ALA A 184 10.33 -6.33 22.84
N THR A 185 10.73 -6.58 21.59
CA THR A 185 11.96 -6.02 21.01
C THR A 185 11.88 -4.49 20.94
N ALA A 186 10.74 -3.94 20.52
CA ALA A 186 10.48 -2.50 20.51
C ALA A 186 10.53 -1.90 21.92
N ALA A 187 9.91 -2.56 22.91
CA ALA A 187 9.88 -2.11 24.29
C ALA A 187 11.28 -2.04 24.91
N VAL A 188 12.12 -3.04 24.65
CA VAL A 188 13.52 -3.05 25.08
C VAL A 188 14.30 -1.89 24.43
N ALA A 189 14.17 -1.69 23.12
CA ALA A 189 14.87 -0.60 22.42
C ALA A 189 14.46 0.82 22.89
N CYS A 190 13.23 0.99 23.39
CA CYS A 190 12.81 2.23 24.06
C CYS A 190 13.47 2.36 25.43
N THR A 191 13.42 1.29 26.22
CA THR A 191 13.91 1.25 27.60
C THR A 191 15.42 1.49 27.68
N ASP A 192 16.19 0.94 26.73
CA ASP A 192 17.65 1.16 26.60
C ASP A 192 18.01 2.64 26.41
N ARG A 193 17.05 3.46 25.97
CA ARG A 193 17.20 4.91 25.80
C ARG A 193 16.48 5.72 26.89
N SER A 194 16.05 5.07 27.97
CA SER A 194 15.23 5.68 29.03
C SER A 194 13.92 6.29 28.50
N LEU A 195 13.34 5.68 27.47
CA LEU A 195 12.05 6.03 26.89
C LEU A 195 11.03 4.92 27.12
N GLN A 196 9.74 5.22 26.96
CA GLN A 196 8.67 4.25 27.03
C GLN A 196 8.10 3.98 25.64
N LEU A 197 7.85 2.71 25.31
CA LEU A 197 7.16 2.37 24.06
C LEU A 197 5.73 2.90 24.10
N ARG A 198 5.39 3.78 23.15
CA ARG A 198 4.04 4.33 23.01
C ARG A 198 3.17 3.54 22.04
N SER A 199 3.73 3.21 20.88
CA SER A 199 3.07 2.39 19.86
C SER A 199 4.10 1.69 18.99
N PHE A 200 3.72 0.58 18.38
CA PHE A 200 4.53 -0.07 17.36
C PHE A 200 3.67 -0.63 16.23
N ALA A 201 4.25 -0.77 15.04
CA ALA A 201 3.59 -1.31 13.86
C ALA A 201 4.53 -2.21 13.06
N MET A 202 3.94 -3.05 12.21
CA MET A 202 4.67 -3.99 11.34
C MET A 202 4.72 -3.45 9.91
N LEU A 203 5.91 -3.47 9.32
CA LEU A 203 6.26 -2.73 8.11
C LEU A 203 6.26 -3.57 6.84
N LEU A 204 6.94 -4.71 6.83
CA LEU A 204 6.84 -5.71 5.75
C LEU A 204 6.49 -7.08 6.37
N PRO A 205 6.19 -8.08 5.56
CA PRO A 205 6.21 -9.47 5.99
C PRO A 205 7.34 -10.27 5.34
N CYS A 206 8.15 -10.94 6.14
CA CYS A 206 9.01 -12.05 5.69
C CYS A 206 8.15 -13.32 5.53
N GLY A 207 7.40 -13.45 4.45
CA GLY A 207 6.46 -14.57 4.28
C GLY A 207 5.23 -14.52 5.21
N MET A 208 5.35 -14.00 6.44
CA MET A 208 4.21 -13.57 7.27
C MET A 208 4.45 -12.31 8.13
N LEU A 209 5.65 -11.91 8.62
CA LEU A 209 5.79 -10.71 9.50
C LEU A 209 7.26 -10.19 9.78
N ALA A 210 7.67 -8.99 9.30
CA ALA A 210 8.78 -8.09 9.76
C ALA A 210 9.04 -6.95 8.74
N PRO A 211 9.35 -5.64 9.05
CA PRO A 211 9.99 -5.06 10.28
C PRO A 211 9.15 -4.18 11.23
N ILE A 212 9.76 -3.52 12.22
CA ILE A 212 9.10 -2.70 13.28
C ILE A 212 9.19 -1.19 13.01
N GLU A 213 8.09 -0.45 13.18
CA GLU A 213 8.09 0.96 13.55
C GLU A 213 7.90 1.11 15.07
N VAL A 214 8.80 1.83 15.73
CA VAL A 214 8.78 2.12 17.16
C VAL A 214 8.49 3.60 17.35
N PHE A 215 7.44 3.92 18.09
CA PHE A 215 7.18 5.28 18.58
C PHE A 215 7.42 5.27 20.08
N SER A 216 8.36 6.08 20.54
CA SER A 216 8.69 6.28 21.95
C SER A 216 8.32 7.67 22.38
#